data_AF-A0A939ZTB7-F1
#
_entry.id   AF-A0A939ZTB7-F1
#
_cell.length_a   1.000
_cell.length_b   1.000
_cell.length_c   1.000
_cell.angle_alpha   90.00
_cell.angle_beta   90.00
_cell.angle_gamma   90.00
#
_symmetry.space_group_name_H-M   'P 1'
#
loop_
_entity.id
_entity.type
_entity.pdbx_description
1 polymer ?
#
loop_
_entity_poly.entity_id
_entity_poly.type
_entity_poly.pdbx_seq_one_letter_code
_entity_poly.pdbx_strand_id
1 'polypeptide(L)'
;DVWVSMGEPDEVWAERIKDLLPYQVNKAAMDNAGDKCRFMHCLPAFHDLKTEIGKSIYEKFGLTEMEVTDEVFESPASVVFEEAENRMHTIKAVMAATLA
;
A
#
# COMPACT_ATOMS: atom_id res chain seq x y z
N ASP A 1 -1.85 -3.07 1.44
CA ASP A 1 -0.92 -3.91 0.69
C ASP A 1 -1.36 -3.91 -0.76
N VAL A 2 -0.43 -4.18 -1.67
CA VAL A 2 -0.69 -4.20 -3.11
C VAL A 2 -1.73 -5.26 -3.46
N TRP A 3 -2.61 -4.94 -4.41
CA TRP A 3 -3.67 -5.87 -4.85
C TRP A 3 -3.17 -6.99 -5.75
N VAL A 4 -2.03 -6.79 -6.40
CA VAL A 4 -1.49 -7.66 -7.44
C VAL A 4 -0.03 -7.98 -7.15
N SER A 5 0.37 -9.21 -7.50
CA SER A 5 1.76 -9.65 -7.35
C SER A 5 2.50 -9.60 -8.68
N MET A 6 3.80 -9.29 -8.61
CA MET A 6 4.66 -9.35 -9.79
C MET A 6 4.68 -10.77 -10.37
N GLY A 7 4.44 -10.90 -11.68
CA GLY A 7 4.45 -12.17 -12.40
C GLY A 7 3.08 -12.83 -12.58
N GLU A 8 2.02 -12.29 -11.98
CA GLU A 8 0.66 -12.74 -12.29
C GLU A 8 0.21 -12.25 -13.68
N PRO A 9 -0.62 -13.02 -14.42
CA PRO A 9 -1.15 -12.61 -15.72
C PRO A 9 -2.05 -11.37 -15.65
N ASP A 10 -2.10 -10.60 -16.75
CA ASP A 10 -2.91 -9.37 -16.85
C ASP A 10 -4.42 -9.63 -16.62
N GLU A 11 -4.92 -10.81 -16.96
CA GLU A 11 -6.32 -11.20 -16.71
C GLU A 11 -6.64 -11.27 -15.22
N VAL A 12 -5.69 -11.79 -14.42
CA VAL A 12 -5.82 -11.87 -12.96
C VAL A 12 -5.77 -10.48 -12.34
N TRP A 13 -4.95 -9.59 -12.89
CA TRP A 13 -4.88 -8.20 -12.45
C TRP A 13 -6.21 -7.48 -12.70
N ALA A 14 -6.80 -7.65 -13.88
CA ALA A 14 -8.08 -7.03 -14.22
C ALA A 14 -9.21 -7.48 -13.27
N GLU A 15 -9.28 -8.78 -12.98
CA GLU A 15 -10.25 -9.35 -12.04
C GLU A 15 -10.08 -8.78 -10.63
N ARG A 16 -8.84 -8.81 -10.09
CA ARG A 16 -8.56 -8.30 -8.75
C ARG A 16 -8.79 -6.81 -8.62
N ILE A 17 -8.37 -6.02 -9.62
CA ILE A 17 -8.59 -4.58 -9.63
C ILE A 17 -10.10 -4.31 -9.55
N LYS A 18 -10.91 -4.98 -10.37
CA LYS A 18 -12.36 -4.80 -10.35
C LYS A 18 -12.98 -5.12 -8.98
N ASP A 19 -12.54 -6.22 -8.35
CA ASP A 19 -13.11 -6.67 -7.08
C ASP A 19 -12.64 -5.83 -5.88
N LEU A 20 -11.41 -5.31 -5.94
CA LEU A 20 -10.76 -4.61 -4.83
C LEU A 20 -10.85 -3.09 -4.92
N LEU A 21 -11.14 -2.51 -6.09
CA LEU A 21 -11.28 -1.05 -6.25
C LEU A 21 -12.26 -0.41 -5.25
N PRO A 22 -13.41 -1.01 -4.91
CA PRO A 22 -14.30 -0.46 -3.88
C PRO A 22 -13.69 -0.35 -2.47
N TYR A 23 -12.56 -1.03 -2.23
CA TYR A 23 -11.85 -1.09 -0.95
C TYR A 23 -10.55 -0.27 -0.95
N GLN A 24 -10.29 0.54 -1.98
CA GLN A 24 -9.16 1.47 -1.98
C GLN A 24 -9.18 2.32 -0.70
N VAL A 25 -8.02 2.40 -0.04
CA VAL A 25 -7.87 3.29 1.10
C VAL A 25 -7.74 4.71 0.59
N ASN A 26 -8.86 5.42 0.63
CA ASN A 26 -8.97 6.81 0.24
C ASN A 26 -9.49 7.66 1.41
N LYS A 27 -9.61 8.96 1.19
CA LYS A 27 -10.10 9.89 2.21
C LYS A 27 -11.45 9.48 2.80
N ALA A 28 -12.41 9.04 1.97
CA ALA A 28 -13.72 8.62 2.46
C ALA A 28 -13.63 7.40 3.40
N ALA A 29 -12.73 6.46 3.11
CA ALA A 29 -12.46 5.33 4.01
C ALA A 29 -11.84 5.79 5.34
N MET A 30 -10.88 6.72 5.28
CA MET A 30 -10.23 7.29 6.48
C MET A 30 -11.21 8.09 7.34
N ASP A 31 -12.08 8.91 6.72
CA ASP A 31 -13.10 9.71 7.41
C ASP A 31 -14.10 8.84 8.18
N ASN A 32 -14.38 7.63 7.68
CA ASN A 32 -15.27 6.67 8.35
C ASN A 32 -14.61 5.99 9.58
N ALA A 33 -13.29 6.05 9.72
CA ALA A 33 -12.54 5.44 10.83
C ALA A 33 -12.33 6.39 12.03
N GLY A 34 -12.51 7.71 11.83
CA GLY A 34 -12.43 8.76 12.84
C GLY A 34 -11.05 9.40 13.02
N ASP A 35 -11.01 10.50 13.78
CA ASP A 35 -9.89 11.47 13.80
C ASP A 35 -8.53 10.92 14.26
N LYS A 36 -8.52 9.79 14.96
CA LYS A 36 -7.31 9.13 15.46
C LYS A 36 -6.82 8.02 14.54
N CYS A 37 -7.48 7.80 13.41
CA CYS A 37 -7.08 6.77 12.45
C CYS A 37 -5.64 7.00 11.99
N ARG A 38 -4.93 5.89 11.79
CA ARG A 38 -3.60 5.84 11.20
C ARG A 38 -3.63 4.90 10.02
N PHE A 39 -2.91 5.28 8.98
CA PHE A 39 -2.72 4.46 7.79
C PHE A 39 -1.37 3.73 7.87
N MET A 40 -1.40 2.43 7.60
CA MET A 40 -0.24 1.52 7.61
C MET A 40 -0.17 0.77 6.29
N HIS A 41 1.05 0.44 5.86
CA HIS A 41 1.33 -0.25 4.61
C HIS A 41 2.74 -0.85 4.66
N CYS A 42 2.87 -2.13 4.34
CA CYS A 42 4.13 -2.88 4.43
C CYS A 42 5.23 -2.42 3.45
N LEU A 43 4.85 -1.70 2.39
CA LEU A 43 5.66 -1.23 1.27
C LEU A 43 6.22 -2.35 0.37
N PRO A 44 6.48 -2.08 -0.94
CA PRO A 44 6.18 -0.84 -1.67
C PRO A 44 4.67 -0.62 -1.84
N ALA A 45 4.25 0.60 -2.18
CA ALA A 45 2.86 0.96 -2.44
C ALA A 45 2.72 1.63 -3.82
N PHE A 46 1.62 1.39 -4.50
CA PHE A 46 1.24 2.03 -5.77
C PHE A 46 0.25 3.17 -5.50
N HIS A 47 0.77 4.27 -4.97
CA HIS A 47 -0.01 5.46 -4.63
C HIS A 47 0.13 6.60 -5.66
N ASP A 48 1.03 6.47 -6.64
CA ASP A 48 1.24 7.47 -7.69
C ASP A 48 1.85 6.88 -8.99
N LEU A 49 2.13 7.76 -9.97
CA LEU A 49 2.76 7.43 -11.26
C LEU A 49 4.29 7.62 -11.29
N LYS A 50 4.96 7.77 -10.15
CA LYS A 50 6.41 8.02 -10.09
C LYS A 50 7.25 6.76 -10.29
N THR A 51 6.62 5.58 -10.37
CA THR A 51 7.27 4.31 -10.68
C THR A 51 6.97 3.83 -12.11
N GLU A 52 7.87 3.03 -12.68
CA GLU A 52 7.63 2.43 -14.01
C GLU A 52 6.40 1.52 -14.03
N ILE A 53 6.21 0.74 -12.95
CA ILE A 53 5.05 -0.14 -12.79
C ILE A 53 3.76 0.68 -12.63
N GLY A 54 3.75 1.73 -11.81
CA GLY A 54 2.59 2.61 -11.67
C GLY A 54 2.15 3.23 -13.00
N LYS A 55 3.10 3.66 -13.84
CA LYS A 55 2.82 4.13 -15.21
C LYS A 55 2.23 3.03 -16.09
N SER A 56 2.78 1.82 -16.04
CA SER A 56 2.25 0.69 -16.81
C SER A 56 0.81 0.34 -16.41
N ILE A 57 0.51 0.43 -15.11
CA ILE A 57 -0.84 0.18 -14.58
C ILE A 57 -1.82 1.25 -15.09
N TYR A 58 -1.40 2.51 -15.13
CA TYR A 58 -2.19 3.57 -15.74
C TYR A 58 -2.44 3.33 -17.24
N GLU A 59 -1.43 2.94 -17.99
CA GLU A 59 -1.56 2.65 -19.42
C GLU A 59 -2.50 1.47 -19.71
N LYS A 60 -2.48 0.43 -18.87
CA LYS A 60 -3.29 -0.79 -19.03
C LYS A 60 -4.71 -0.66 -18.48
N PHE A 61 -4.86 -0.03 -17.32
CA PHE A 61 -6.10 -0.06 -16.52
C PHE A 61 -6.68 1.34 -16.24
N GLY A 62 -5.98 2.41 -16.61
CA GLY A 62 -6.42 3.78 -16.41
C GLY A 62 -6.37 4.28 -14.96
N LEU A 63 -5.69 3.55 -14.07
CA LEU A 63 -5.59 3.88 -12.65
C LEU A 63 -4.32 4.65 -12.34
N THR A 64 -4.46 5.81 -11.70
CA THR A 64 -3.33 6.62 -11.24
C THR A 64 -2.80 6.20 -9.88
N GLU A 65 -3.67 5.56 -9.08
CA GLU A 65 -3.44 5.14 -7.70
C GLU A 65 -4.20 3.82 -7.49
N MET A 66 -3.63 2.86 -6.77
CA MET A 66 -4.20 1.52 -6.60
C MET A 66 -4.75 1.32 -5.19
N GLU A 67 -4.05 0.60 -4.31
CA GLU A 67 -4.57 0.20 -3.00
C GLU A 67 -4.78 1.37 -2.03
N VAL A 68 -4.11 2.49 -2.28
CA VAL A 68 -4.19 3.71 -1.50
C VAL A 68 -4.00 4.93 -2.40
N THR A 69 -4.73 6.01 -2.12
CA THR A 69 -4.57 7.31 -2.80
C THR A 69 -3.33 8.06 -2.29
N ASP A 70 -2.68 8.88 -3.11
CA ASP A 70 -1.54 9.72 -2.72
C ASP A 70 -1.90 10.66 -1.55
N GLU A 71 -3.14 11.20 -1.55
CA GLU A 71 -3.65 12.05 -0.46
C GLU A 71 -3.56 11.36 0.90
N VAL A 72 -3.89 10.07 0.98
CA VAL A 72 -3.80 9.29 2.24
C VAL A 72 -2.36 8.89 2.53
N PHE A 73 -1.63 8.44 1.52
CA PHE A 73 -0.25 7.95 1.68
C PHE A 73 0.69 9.03 2.22
N GLU A 74 0.56 10.28 1.73
CA GLU A 74 1.37 11.43 2.13
C GLU A 74 0.74 12.23 3.30
N SER A 75 -0.41 11.79 3.82
CA SER A 75 -1.09 12.49 4.92
C SER A 75 -0.36 12.36 6.26
N PRO A 76 -0.60 13.26 7.22
CA PRO A 76 -0.15 13.10 8.60
C PRO A 76 -0.70 11.87 9.34
N ALA A 77 -1.71 11.19 8.78
CA ALA A 77 -2.22 9.95 9.34
C ALA A 77 -1.38 8.73 8.92
N SER A 78 -0.57 8.86 7.86
CA SER A 78 0.31 7.81 7.36
C SER A 78 1.52 7.63 8.28
N VAL A 79 1.73 6.39 8.73
CA VAL A 79 2.89 6.00 9.56
C VAL A 79 3.75 4.93 8.86
N VAL A 80 3.63 4.81 7.53
CA VAL A 80 4.28 3.75 6.73
C VAL A 80 5.81 3.74 6.85
N PHE A 81 6.44 4.90 7.01
CA PHE A 81 7.89 4.99 7.19
C PHE A 81 8.34 4.59 8.60
N GLU A 82 7.57 4.94 9.63
CA GLU A 82 7.80 4.46 11.00
C GLU A 82 7.61 2.93 11.08
N GLU A 83 6.58 2.40 10.43
CA GLU A 83 6.35 0.96 10.28
C GLU A 83 7.54 0.28 9.59
N ALA A 84 8.03 0.84 8.48
CA ALA A 84 9.16 0.31 7.74
C ALA A 84 10.46 0.29 8.57
N GLU A 85 10.75 1.37 9.31
CA GLU A 85 11.90 1.44 10.22
C GLU A 85 11.80 0.38 11.33
N ASN A 86 10.61 0.20 11.90
CA ASN A 86 10.35 -0.78 12.96
C ASN A 86 10.61 -2.24 12.57
N ARG A 87 10.68 -2.55 11.26
CA ARG A 87 11.15 -3.87 10.80
C ARG A 87 12.57 -4.20 11.27
N MET A 88 13.48 -3.23 11.29
CA MET A 88 14.86 -3.46 11.76
C MET A 88 14.89 -3.79 13.24
N HIS A 89 14.13 -3.04 14.04
CA HIS A 89 14.07 -3.21 15.50
C HIS A 89 13.46 -4.55 15.90
N THR A 90 12.36 -4.93 15.26
CA THR A 90 11.68 -6.21 15.53
C THR A 90 12.55 -7.41 15.13
N ILE A 91 13.21 -7.37 13.96
CA ILE A 91 14.15 -8.43 13.55
C ILE A 91 15.34 -8.53 14.53
N LYS A 92 15.89 -7.40 14.98
CA LYS A 92 16.95 -7.37 15.99
C LYS A 92 16.51 -8.04 17.29
N ALA A 93 15.29 -7.78 17.75
CA ALA A 93 14.74 -8.40 18.95
C ALA A 93 14.60 -9.92 18.78
N VAL A 94 14.12 -10.38 17.62
CA VAL A 94 14.03 -11.82 17.32
C VAL A 94 15.40 -12.48 17.37
N MET A 95 16.42 -11.88 16.73
CA MET A 95 17.79 -12.39 16.77
C MET A 95 18.35 -12.44 18.21
N ALA A 96 18.18 -11.36 18.97
CA ALA A 96 18.65 -11.28 20.35
C ALA A 96 17.97 -12.30 21.27
N ALA A 97 16.69 -12.60 21.04
CA ALA A 97 15.95 -13.56 21.85
C ALA A 97 16.25 -15.03 21.52
N THR A 98 16.74 -15.32 20.31
CA THR A 98 16.85 -16.71 19.81
C THR A 98 18.28 -17.19 19.57
N LEU A 99 19.25 -16.28 19.43
CA LEU A 99 20.65 -16.60 19.12
C LEU A 99 21.62 -16.21 20.26
N ALA A 100 21.14 -15.71 21.38
CA ALA A 100 21.93 -15.28 22.54
C ALA A 100 22.05 -16.37 23.61
#